data_AF-A0A941V3Y0-F1
#
_entry.id   AF-A0A941V3Y0-F1
#
_cell.length_a   1.000
_cell.length_b   1.000
_cell.length_c   1.000
_cell.angle_alpha   90.00
_cell.angle_beta   90.00
_cell.angle_gamma   90.00
#
_symmetry.space_group_name_H-M   'P 1'
#
loop_
_entity.id
_entity.type
_entity.pdbx_description
1 polymer ?
#
loop_
_entity_poly.entity_id
_entity_poly.type
_entity_poly.pdbx_seq_one_letter_code
_entity_poly.pdbx_strand_id
1 'polypeptide(L)'
;MTKRIHTFKGEYTCKVGGENYQYQAEYSGHKEVHWQARIFQHGELKGSPSGKMLDNTLEGEALQQYIVAYVEGILEKGLGIAE
;
A
#
# COMPACT_ATOMS: atom_id res chain seq x y z
N MET A 1 21.18 -13.75 -2.71
CA MET A 1 20.85 -12.35 -3.11
C MET A 1 19.80 -11.84 -2.14
N THR A 2 20.16 -10.89 -1.27
CA THR A 2 19.18 -10.24 -0.39
C THR A 2 18.31 -9.33 -1.25
N LYS A 3 17.02 -9.64 -1.35
CA LYS A 3 16.05 -8.76 -2.01
C LYS A 3 16.01 -7.47 -1.19
N ARG A 4 16.32 -6.32 -1.80
CA ARG A 4 16.26 -5.04 -1.10
C ARG A 4 14.80 -4.76 -0.77
N ILE A 5 14.47 -4.68 0.52
CA ILE A 5 13.14 -4.34 1.00
C ILE A 5 13.13 -2.84 1.21
N HIS A 6 12.17 -2.17 0.59
CA HIS A 6 11.90 -0.76 0.82
C HIS A 6 10.64 -0.66 1.67
N THR A 7 10.69 0.13 2.75
CA THR A 7 9.57 0.32 3.67
C THR A 7 9.26 1.79 3.79
N PHE A 8 7.99 2.16 3.71
CA PHE A 8 7.52 3.52 3.90
C PHE A 8 6.20 3.55 4.67
N LYS A 9 5.86 4.71 5.23
CA LYS A 9 4.64 4.95 5.98
C LYS A 9 3.91 6.14 5.37
N GLY A 10 2.59 6.10 5.40
CA GLY A 10 1.74 7.19 4.97
C GLY A 10 0.50 7.30 5.83
N GLU A 11 -0.19 8.41 5.67
CA GLU A 11 -1.48 8.69 6.29
C GLU A 11 -2.44 9.14 5.21
N TYR A 12 -3.69 8.71 5.30
CA TYR A 12 -4.73 9.03 4.35
C TYR A 12 -6.01 9.36 5.10
N THR A 13 -6.58 10.51 4.78
CA THR A 13 -7.88 10.93 5.30
C THR A 13 -8.93 10.68 4.23
N CYS A 14 -9.88 9.79 4.51
CA CYS A 14 -10.95 9.45 3.59
C CYS A 14 -11.83 10.67 3.32
N LYS A 15 -12.06 10.99 2.04
CA LYS A 15 -12.86 12.16 1.63
C LYS A 15 -14.35 11.98 1.92
N VAL A 16 -14.84 10.74 1.93
CA VAL A 16 -16.26 10.42 2.11
C VAL A 16 -16.61 10.26 3.59
N GLY A 17 -15.78 9.54 4.35
CA GLY A 17 -16.03 9.27 5.78
C GLY A 17 -15.36 10.25 6.76
N GLY A 18 -14.36 11.02 6.31
CA GLY A 18 -13.54 11.87 7.19
C GLY A 18 -12.58 11.09 8.11
N GLU A 19 -12.58 9.76 8.00
CA GLU A 19 -11.76 8.87 8.80
C GLU A 19 -10.28 8.99 8.42
N ASN A 20 -9.41 9.02 9.43
CA ASN A 20 -7.97 8.99 9.23
C ASN A 20 -7.44 7.55 9.36
N TYR A 21 -6.66 7.16 8.35
CA TYR A 21 -5.97 5.88 8.32
C TYR A 21 -4.48 6.11 8.26
N GLN A 22 -3.73 5.31 9.00
CA GLN A 22 -2.28 5.22 8.89
C GLN A 22 -1.95 3.92 8.18
N TYR A 23 -0.99 3.91 7.27
CA TYR A 23 -0.54 2.68 6.66
C TYR A 23 0.97 2.57 6.61
N GLN A 24 1.44 1.33 6.73
CA GLN A 24 2.83 0.97 6.53
C GLN A 24 2.91 0.01 5.35
N ALA A 25 3.64 0.38 4.31
CA ALA A 25 3.84 -0.43 3.12
C ALA A 25 5.31 -0.84 2.98
N GLU A 26 5.52 -2.02 2.45
CA GLU A 26 6.83 -2.50 2.04
C GLU A 26 6.75 -3.12 0.66
N TYR A 27 7.82 -2.99 -0.11
CA TYR A 27 7.97 -3.68 -1.38
C TYR A 27 9.37 -4.21 -1.60
N SER A 28 9.46 -5.27 -2.38
CA SER A 28 10.74 -5.88 -2.76
C SER A 28 10.72 -6.34 -4.21
N GLY A 29 11.81 -6.09 -4.92
CA GLY A 29 12.00 -6.59 -6.28
C GLY A 29 12.47 -5.55 -7.28
N HIS A 30 12.61 -6.02 -8.52
CA HIS A 30 12.98 -5.23 -9.70
C HIS A 30 12.01 -5.58 -10.84
N LYS A 31 12.21 -6.74 -11.49
CA LYS A 31 11.31 -7.26 -12.54
C LYS A 31 9.96 -7.76 -12.02
N GLU A 32 9.93 -8.20 -10.78
CA GLU A 32 8.73 -8.69 -10.10
C GLU A 32 8.66 -8.04 -8.73
N VAL A 33 7.70 -7.13 -8.57
CA VAL A 33 7.48 -6.39 -7.33
C VAL A 33 6.41 -7.10 -6.52
N HIS A 34 6.78 -7.46 -5.29
CA HIS A 34 5.82 -7.86 -4.27
C HIS A 34 5.70 -6.71 -3.31
N TRP A 35 4.48 -6.31 -2.98
CA TRP A 35 4.23 -5.30 -1.97
C TRP A 35 3.13 -5.75 -1.01
N GLN A 36 3.24 -5.30 0.23
CA GLN A 36 2.21 -5.47 1.24
C GLN A 36 2.07 -4.16 2.00
N ALA A 37 0.85 -3.82 2.40
CA ALA A 37 0.57 -2.72 3.28
C ALA A 37 -0.26 -3.18 4.47
N ARG A 38 -0.06 -2.54 5.63
CA ARG A 38 -0.89 -2.69 6.81
C ARG A 38 -1.57 -1.37 7.08
N ILE A 39 -2.89 -1.38 7.14
CA ILE A 39 -3.74 -0.22 7.37
C ILE A 39 -4.22 -0.24 8.81
N PHE A 40 -4.05 0.87 9.49
CA PHE A 40 -4.43 1.11 10.86
C PHE A 40 -5.43 2.25 10.92
N GLN A 41 -6.39 2.13 11.82
CA GLN A 41 -7.35 3.17 12.15
C GLN A 41 -7.47 3.22 13.66
N HIS A 42 -7.24 4.37 14.28
CA HIS A 42 -7.20 4.52 15.75
C HIS A 42 -6.27 3.50 16.45
N GLY A 43 -5.18 3.10 15.80
CA GLY A 43 -4.23 2.09 16.31
C GLY A 43 -4.66 0.63 16.11
N GLU A 44 -5.85 0.37 15.57
CA GLU A 44 -6.34 -0.97 15.27
C GLU A 44 -6.05 -1.34 13.81
N LEU A 45 -5.59 -2.57 13.57
CA LEU A 45 -5.40 -3.09 12.21
C LEU A 45 -6.77 -3.28 11.54
N LYS A 46 -7.01 -2.57 10.43
CA LYS A 46 -8.24 -2.68 9.64
C LYS A 46 -8.08 -3.54 8.40
N GLY A 47 -6.87 -3.61 7.84
CA GLY A 47 -6.61 -4.40 6.65
C GLY A 47 -5.14 -4.58 6.36
N SER A 48 -4.83 -5.65 5.61
CA SER A 48 -3.47 -5.93 5.15
C SER A 48 -3.45 -6.25 3.66
N PRO A 49 -3.74 -5.28 2.77
CA PRO A 49 -3.72 -5.52 1.34
C PRO A 49 -2.29 -5.84 0.88
N SER A 50 -2.19 -6.75 -0.08
CA SER A 50 -0.93 -7.10 -0.73
C SER A 50 -1.15 -7.29 -2.22
N GLY A 51 -0.08 -7.17 -2.99
CA GLY A 51 -0.15 -7.27 -4.42
C GLY A 51 1.18 -7.65 -5.04
N LYS A 52 1.09 -8.11 -6.29
CA LYS A 52 2.21 -8.52 -7.10
C LYS A 52 2.12 -7.85 -8.46
N MET A 53 3.22 -7.26 -8.92
CA MET A 53 3.38 -6.74 -10.28
C MET A 53 4.45 -7.52 -11.02
N LEU A 54 4.11 -7.95 -12.23
CA LEU A 54 5.00 -8.62 -13.18
C LEU A 54 5.42 -7.63 -14.26
N ASP A 55 6.66 -7.73 -14.72
CA ASP A 55 7.22 -6.88 -15.79
C ASP A 55 7.17 -5.38 -15.48
N ASN A 56 7.45 -5.02 -14.23
CA ASN A 56 7.37 -3.64 -13.82
C ASN A 56 8.59 -2.86 -14.33
N THR A 57 8.37 -1.88 -15.22
CA THR A 57 9.40 -0.91 -15.63
C THR A 57 9.52 0.25 -14.63
N LEU A 58 8.61 0.35 -13.65
CA LEU A 58 8.65 1.40 -12.64
C LEU A 58 9.66 1.05 -11.55
N GLU A 59 10.62 1.95 -11.33
CA GLU A 59 11.65 1.82 -10.30
C GLU A 59 11.66 3.02 -9.36
N GLY A 60 12.21 2.83 -8.16
CA GLY A 60 12.39 3.91 -7.19
C GLY A 60 11.09 4.59 -6.76
N GLU A 61 11.05 5.92 -6.85
CA GLU A 61 9.94 6.76 -6.39
C GLU A 61 8.63 6.49 -7.16
N ALA A 62 8.71 6.20 -8.46
CA ALA A 62 7.53 5.90 -9.27
C ALA A 62 6.79 4.64 -8.78
N LEU A 63 7.54 3.62 -8.35
CA LEU A 63 6.96 2.42 -7.75
C LEU A 63 6.32 2.70 -6.39
N GLN A 64 6.97 3.53 -5.57
CA GLN A 64 6.39 3.96 -4.29
C GLN A 64 5.06 4.69 -4.50
N GLN A 65 5.01 5.65 -5.43
CA GLN A 65 3.80 6.41 -5.75
C GLN A 65 2.67 5.52 -6.29
N TYR A 66 3.00 4.51 -7.11
CA TYR A 66 2.02 3.52 -7.55
C TYR A 66 1.39 2.79 -6.35
N ILE A 67 2.21 2.30 -5.42
CA ILE A 67 1.73 1.55 -4.25
C ILE A 67 0.88 2.46 -3.35
N VAL A 68 1.29 3.73 -3.17
CA VAL A 68 0.50 4.75 -2.46
C VAL A 68 -0.88 4.89 -3.11
N ALA A 69 -0.94 5.16 -4.42
CA ALA A 69 -2.22 5.33 -5.12
C ALA A 69 -3.13 4.09 -5.01
N TYR A 70 -2.56 2.89 -5.04
CA TYR A 70 -3.32 1.65 -4.88
C TYR A 70 -3.88 1.50 -3.45
N VAL A 71 -3.06 1.75 -2.42
CA VAL A 71 -3.48 1.69 -1.02
C VAL A 71 -4.53 2.75 -0.72
N GLU A 72 -4.30 4.00 -1.14
CA GLU A 72 -5.26 5.09 -1.00
C GLU A 72 -6.56 4.80 -1.75
N GLY A 73 -6.50 4.19 -2.94
CA GLY A 73 -7.69 3.75 -3.66
C GLY A 73 -8.52 2.71 -2.90
N ILE A 74 -7.88 1.78 -2.17
CA ILE A 74 -8.58 0.83 -1.28
C ILE A 74 -9.23 1.56 -0.11
N LEU A 75 -8.52 2.54 0.47
CA LEU A 75 -9.02 3.34 1.59
C LEU A 75 -10.18 4.24 1.17
N GLU A 76 -10.11 4.87 0.00
CA GLU A 76 -11.15 5.75 -0.55
C GLU A 76 -12.42 4.98 -0.90
N LYS A 77 -12.29 3.74 -1.40
CA LYS A 77 -13.42 2.85 -1.64
C LYS A 77 -14.00 2.24 -0.36
N GLY A 78 -13.45 2.56 0.81
CA GLY A 78 -13.95 2.12 2.11
C GLY A 78 -13.83 0.62 2.30
N LEU A 79 -12.60 0.08 2.36
CA LEU A 79 -12.29 -1.25 2.91
C LEU A 79 -13.34 -2.34 2.58
N GLY A 80 -13.65 -2.50 1.30
CA GLY A 80 -14.40 -3.64 0.78
C GLY A 80 -13.54 -4.90 0.84
N ILE A 81 -13.47 -5.56 2.00
CA ILE A 81 -13.11 -6.99 2.08
C ILE A 81 -14.39 -7.78 1.82
N ALA A 82 -14.78 -7.89 0.56
CA ALA A 82 -15.70 -8.87 -0.06
C ALA A 82 -15.84 -8.41 -1.52
N GLU A 83 -15.65 -9.24 -2.54
CA GLU A 83 -16.00 -10.66 -2.70
C GLU A 83 -14.89 -11.48 -3.36
#